data_AF-A0A934IJP8-F1
#
_entry.id   AF-A0A934IJP8-F1
#
_cell.length_a   1.000
_cell.length_b   1.000
_cell.length_c   1.000
_cell.angle_alpha   90.00
_cell.angle_beta   90.00
_cell.angle_gamma   90.00
#
_symmetry.space_group_name_H-M   'P 1'
#
loop_
_entity.id
_entity.type
_entity.pdbx_description
1 polymer ?
#
loop_
_entity_poly.entity_id
_entity_poly.type
_entity_poly.pdbx_seq_one_letter_code
_entity_poly.pdbx_strand_id
1 'polypeptide(L)'
;MVSIRTLGPVILVAASLGAIAAPEDPAARCRAGLDRSLAAMEDLPLMKEELATGLMWARLDAETALASGDTVTCLEKLAVVNAILGLRPAAPGG
;
A
#
# COMPACT_ATOMS: atom_id res chain seq x y z
N MET A 1 -29.86 30.68 37.81
CA MET A 1 -30.59 29.59 37.12
C MET A 1 -31.19 30.16 35.85
N VAL A 2 -30.61 29.85 34.69
CA VAL A 2 -31.17 30.22 33.37
C VAL A 2 -31.22 28.93 32.54
N SER A 3 -32.42 28.62 32.09
CA SER A 3 -32.81 27.36 31.47
C SER A 3 -32.36 27.35 30.01
N ILE A 4 -31.52 26.37 29.65
CA ILE A 4 -31.04 26.15 28.27
C ILE A 4 -32.17 25.46 27.50
N ARG A 5 -32.74 26.14 26.52
CA ARG A 5 -33.68 25.56 25.55
C ARG A 5 -33.16 25.79 24.13
N THR A 6 -33.08 24.66 23.41
CA THR A 6 -33.32 24.47 21.96
C THR A 6 -32.29 24.96 20.93
N LEU A 7 -31.52 23.98 20.43
CA LEU A 7 -31.46 23.49 19.04
C LEU A 7 -31.15 24.48 17.88
N GLY A 8 -29.93 24.30 17.34
CA GLY A 8 -29.61 24.36 15.90
C GLY A 8 -28.75 25.56 15.43
N PRO A 9 -28.07 25.49 14.27
CA PRO A 9 -27.70 24.36 13.42
C PRO A 9 -26.17 24.20 13.26
N VAL A 10 -25.79 22.99 12.85
CA VAL A 10 -24.61 22.62 12.05
C VAL A 10 -23.84 23.83 11.45
N ILE A 11 -22.70 24.18 12.06
CA ILE A 11 -21.65 24.94 11.36
C ILE A 11 -20.57 23.95 10.95
N LEU A 12 -20.78 23.44 9.75
CA LEU A 12 -19.90 22.61 8.95
C LEU A 12 -18.70 23.49 8.54
N VAL A 13 -17.71 23.65 9.43
CA VAL A 13 -16.42 24.23 9.06
C VAL A 13 -15.61 23.15 8.34
N ALA A 14 -15.99 22.90 7.10
CA ALA A 14 -15.13 22.29 6.09
C ALA A 14 -14.06 23.31 5.68
N ALA A 15 -13.14 23.63 6.59
CA ALA A 15 -11.93 24.37 6.26
C ALA A 15 -10.88 23.35 5.83
N SER A 16 -10.96 22.97 4.55
CA SER A 16 -9.81 22.80 3.65
C SER A 16 -8.47 22.56 4.35
N LEU A 17 -8.29 21.34 4.86
CA LEU A 17 -6.98 20.74 4.98
C LEU A 17 -6.46 20.60 3.55
N GLY A 18 -5.68 21.59 3.10
CA GLY A 18 -4.75 21.38 2.01
C GLY A 18 -3.90 20.19 2.39
N ALA A 19 -4.18 19.04 1.77
CA ALA A 19 -3.43 17.82 1.93
C ALA A 19 -2.00 18.11 1.44
N ILE A 20 -1.14 18.48 2.39
CA ILE A 20 0.30 18.48 2.19
C ILE A 20 0.61 17.01 1.96
N ALA A 21 0.74 16.60 0.70
CA ALA A 21 1.18 15.26 0.34
C ALA A 21 2.55 15.08 0.99
N ALA A 22 2.58 14.39 2.13
CA ALA A 22 3.83 14.01 2.77
C ALA A 22 4.66 13.22 1.75
N PRO A 23 5.98 13.45 1.66
CA PRO A 23 6.83 12.63 0.80
C PRO A 23 6.60 11.18 1.19
N GLU A 24 6.05 10.39 0.26
CA GLU A 24 5.71 9.00 0.52
C GLU A 24 6.99 8.25 0.90
N ASP A 25 7.00 7.74 2.14
CA ASP A 25 8.07 6.91 2.67
C ASP A 25 8.24 5.66 1.77
N PRO A 26 9.41 5.44 1.17
CA PRO A 26 9.63 4.30 0.29
C PRO A 26 9.44 2.96 1.01
N ALA A 27 9.69 2.89 2.32
CA ALA A 27 9.43 1.69 3.11
C ALA A 27 7.91 1.45 3.24
N ALA A 28 7.13 2.48 3.55
CA ALA A 28 5.67 2.41 3.57
C ALA A 28 5.09 1.99 2.21
N ARG A 29 5.61 2.54 1.10
CA ARG A 29 5.20 2.14 -0.25
C ARG A 29 5.50 0.68 -0.54
N CYS A 30 6.68 0.20 -0.19
CA CYS A 30 7.03 -1.19 -0.42
C CYS A 30 6.14 -2.14 0.40
N ARG A 31 5.90 -1.81 1.69
CA ARG A 31 4.99 -2.56 2.56
C ARG A 31 3.58 -2.65 1.99
N ALA A 32 3.00 -1.52 1.59
CA ALA A 32 1.67 -1.48 0.99
C ALA A 32 1.59 -2.31 -0.31
N GLY A 33 2.67 -2.36 -1.09
CA GLY A 33 2.75 -3.21 -2.27
C GLY A 33 2.83 -4.70 -1.95
N LEU A 34 3.57 -5.08 -0.90
CA LEU A 34 3.66 -6.48 -0.44
C LEU A 34 2.33 -6.99 0.14
N ASP A 35 1.59 -6.12 0.83
CA ASP A 35 0.25 -6.46 1.32
C ASP A 35 -0.72 -6.67 0.16
N ARG A 36 -0.67 -5.79 -0.85
CA ARG A 36 -1.49 -5.92 -2.06
C ARG A 36 -1.14 -7.18 -2.86
N SER A 37 0.15 -7.51 -2.98
CA SER A 37 0.57 -8.70 -3.72
C SER A 37 0.13 -9.98 -3.02
N LEU A 38 0.12 -10.01 -1.68
CA LEU A 38 -0.40 -11.13 -0.92
C LEU A 38 -1.89 -11.36 -1.18
N ALA A 39 -2.70 -10.29 -1.10
CA ALA A 39 -4.13 -10.39 -1.42
C ALA A 39 -4.37 -10.88 -2.85
N ALA A 40 -3.59 -10.39 -3.83
CA ALA A 40 -3.69 -10.87 -5.20
C ALA A 40 -3.29 -12.35 -5.35
N MET A 41 -2.30 -12.81 -4.60
CA MET A 41 -1.91 -14.23 -4.58
C MET A 41 -3.01 -15.14 -4.03
N GLU A 42 -3.80 -14.65 -3.08
CA GLU A 42 -4.94 -15.38 -2.51
C GLU A 42 -6.13 -15.47 -3.48
N ASP A 43 -6.32 -14.45 -4.31
CA ASP A 43 -7.45 -14.34 -5.25
C ASP A 43 -7.19 -14.95 -6.64
N LEU A 44 -5.93 -15.09 -7.05
CA LEU A 44 -5.58 -15.57 -8.39
C LEU A 44 -5.71 -17.09 -8.53
N PRO A 45 -6.06 -17.59 -9.73
CA PRO A 45 -6.04 -19.02 -10.01
C PRO A 45 -4.62 -19.59 -9.88
N LEU A 46 -4.55 -20.90 -9.63
CA LEU A 46 -3.27 -21.61 -9.48
C LEU A 46 -2.32 -21.33 -10.65
N MET A 47 -1.13 -20.85 -10.30
CA MET A 47 -0.05 -20.57 -11.24
C MET A 47 0.70 -21.86 -11.59
N LYS A 48 1.46 -21.83 -12.68
CA LYS A 48 2.47 -22.87 -12.95
C LYS A 48 3.51 -22.87 -11.83
N GLU A 49 4.03 -24.04 -11.49
CA GLU A 49 4.95 -24.24 -10.36
C GLU A 49 6.17 -23.31 -10.42
N GLU A 50 6.76 -23.15 -11.61
CA GLU A 50 7.96 -22.33 -11.80
C GLU A 50 7.66 -20.84 -11.55
N LEU A 51 6.48 -20.37 -11.94
CA LEU A 51 6.04 -19.00 -11.71
C LEU A 51 5.67 -18.77 -10.23
N ALA A 52 4.99 -19.72 -9.60
CA ALA A 52 4.65 -19.66 -8.18
C ALA A 52 5.92 -19.61 -7.32
N THR A 53 6.91 -20.45 -7.65
CA THR A 53 8.21 -20.49 -6.97
C THR A 53 8.97 -19.18 -7.17
N GLY A 54 9.07 -18.70 -8.41
CA GLY A 54 9.71 -17.42 -8.70
C GLY A 54 9.05 -16.23 -8.00
N LEU A 55 7.71 -16.20 -7.96
CA LEU A 55 6.93 -15.21 -7.24
C LEU A 55 7.20 -15.24 -5.73
N MET A 56 7.19 -16.43 -5.13
CA MET A 56 7.46 -16.61 -3.71
C MET A 56 8.85 -16.09 -3.34
N TRP A 57 9.89 -16.45 -4.12
CA TRP A 57 11.24 -15.96 -3.90
C TRP A 57 11.36 -14.44 -4.05
N ALA A 58 10.76 -13.88 -5.10
CA ALA A 58 10.76 -12.43 -5.30
C ALA A 58 10.08 -11.69 -4.13
N ARG A 59 9.00 -12.24 -3.58
CA ARG A 59 8.30 -11.68 -2.42
C ARG A 59 9.14 -11.78 -1.13
N LEU A 60 9.79 -12.92 -0.89
CA LEU A 60 10.69 -13.11 0.25
C LEU A 60 11.92 -12.17 0.18
N ASP A 61 12.51 -12.01 -1.01
CA ASP A 61 13.61 -11.07 -1.23
C ASP A 61 13.18 -9.63 -0.89
N ALA A 62 11.98 -9.22 -1.32
CA ALA A 62 11.44 -7.90 -1.03
C ALA A 62 11.18 -7.69 0.46
N GLU A 63 10.59 -8.67 1.15
CA GLU A 63 10.38 -8.63 2.60
C GLU A 63 11.71 -8.54 3.37
N THR A 64 12.71 -9.30 2.93
CA THR A 64 14.06 -9.29 3.52
C THR A 64 14.73 -7.93 3.35
N ALA A 65 14.64 -7.35 2.14
CA ALA A 65 15.15 -6.01 1.86
C ALA A 65 14.42 -4.93 2.68
N LEU A 66 13.10 -5.05 2.87
CA LEU A 66 12.35 -4.15 3.74
C LEU A 66 12.82 -4.24 5.19
N ALA A 67 13.03 -5.46 5.70
CA ALA A 67 13.46 -5.72 7.06
C ALA A 67 14.89 -5.21 7.34
N SER A 68 15.76 -5.22 6.34
CA SER A 68 17.11 -4.67 6.43
C SER A 68 17.20 -3.15 6.21
N GLY A 69 16.09 -2.51 5.83
CA GLY A 69 16.04 -1.08 5.51
C GLY A 69 16.50 -0.74 4.09
N ASP A 70 16.80 -1.74 3.25
CA ASP A 70 17.12 -1.56 1.83
C ASP A 70 15.84 -1.35 1.01
N THR A 71 15.29 -0.15 1.11
CA THR A 71 14.03 0.21 0.45
C THR A 71 14.13 0.24 -1.09
N VAL A 72 15.33 0.43 -1.65
CA VAL A 72 15.55 0.41 -3.10
C VAL A 72 15.38 -1.01 -3.62
N THR A 73 16.12 -1.97 -3.05
CA THR A 73 16.00 -3.39 -3.42
C THR A 73 14.58 -3.90 -3.16
N CYS A 74 13.94 -3.46 -2.07
CA CYS A 74 12.54 -3.81 -1.80
C CYS A 74 11.61 -3.43 -2.95
N LEU A 75 11.70 -2.18 -3.43
CA LEU A 75 10.85 -1.67 -4.50
C LEU A 75 11.16 -2.35 -5.86
N GLU A 76 12.42 -2.67 -6.13
CA GLU A 76 12.81 -3.42 -7.34
C GLU A 76 12.22 -4.84 -7.34
N LYS A 77 12.35 -5.56 -6.22
CA LYS A 77 11.79 -6.91 -6.07
C LYS A 77 10.27 -6.89 -6.09
N LEU A 78 9.66 -5.89 -5.48
CA LEU A 78 8.21 -5.66 -5.55
C LEU A 78 7.75 -5.39 -7.00
N ALA A 79 8.54 -4.70 -7.83
CA ALA A 79 8.20 -4.51 -9.23
C ALA A 79 8.16 -5.84 -10.01
N VAL A 80 9.08 -6.77 -9.71
CA VAL A 80 9.06 -8.13 -10.27
C VAL A 80 7.82 -8.89 -9.81
N VAL A 81 7.50 -8.86 -8.52
CA VAL A 81 6.28 -9.46 -7.95
C VAL A 81 5.03 -8.94 -8.66
N ASN A 82 4.92 -7.61 -8.81
CA ASN A 82 3.79 -6.98 -9.49
C ASN A 82 3.72 -7.37 -10.97
N ALA A 83 4.86 -7.49 -11.65
CA ALA A 83 4.90 -7.93 -13.06
C ALA A 83 4.39 -9.37 -13.22
N ILE A 84 4.77 -10.28 -12.32
CA ILE A 84 4.30 -11.67 -12.33
C ILE A 84 2.79 -11.74 -12.06
N LEU A 85 2.30 -10.94 -11.12
CA LEU A 85 0.87 -10.89 -10.74
C LEU A 85 0.01 -10.05 -11.68
N GLY A 86 0.61 -9.37 -12.67
CA GLY A 86 -0.11 -8.45 -13.55
C GLY A 86 -0.66 -7.20 -12.83
N LEU A 87 -0.11 -6.86 -11.66
CA LEU A 87 -0.51 -5.68 -10.90
C LEU A 87 0.14 -4.42 -11.48
N ARG A 88 -0.67 -3.38 -11.68
CA ARG A 88 -0.12 -2.05 -11.99
C ARG A 88 0.64 -1.49 -10.77
N PRO A 89 1.77 -0.78 -10.98
CA PRO A 89 2.40 -0.04 -9.90
C PRO A 89 1.36 0.88 -9.26
N ALA A 90 1.35 0.94 -7.93
CA ALA A 90 0.54 1.93 -7.24
C ALA A 90 0.92 3.32 -7.80
N ALA A 91 -0.07 4.06 -8.30
CA ALA A 91 0.15 5.44 -8.70
C ALA A 91 0.67 6.21 -7.48
N PRO A 92 1.66 7.11 -7.64
CA PRO A 92 2.07 7.97 -6.55
C PRO A 92 0.91 8.93 -6.22
N GLY A 93 0.16 8.63 -5.15
CA GLY A 93 -0.88 9.49 -4.59
C GLY A 93 -2.24 9.47 -5.32
N GLY A 94 -3.25 8.94 -4.63
CA GLY A 94 -4.67 9.13 -4.93
C GLY A 94 -5.42 9.47 -3.65
#